data_AF-A0A0F9JNB4-F1
#
_entry.id   AF-A0A0F9JNB4-F1
#
_cell.length_a   1.000
_cell.length_b   1.000
_cell.length_c   1.000
_cell.angle_alpha   90.00
_cell.angle_beta   90.00
_cell.angle_gamma   90.00
#
_symmetry.space_group_name_H-M   'P 1'
#
loop_
_entity.id
_entity.type
_entity.pdbx_description
1 polymer ?
#
loop_
_entity_poly.entity_id
_entity_poly.type
_entity_poly.pdbx_seq_one_letter_code
_entity_poly.pdbx_strand_id
1 'polypeptide(L)'
;MESLEPRLLLAGQVGPLPYPLTLLEPLGSMASSGGAVGTFDSPGETDGWTLDLIAGQTLAVAARPLDGSLDVGLALVDASSVVLASVDAQAAGGAETLRAVQIEADGTYTIEITAGLGSGSYEMTVWLNAQIEAEQSGADNDDLATAEDLSGAWIDLGDGAHRAVIAGSLGVLAWEDFESGIFGPEWSTWVSDPEGRIWLTDAEGTADGHYAMVMDRPTRADTPTLNEAVWTVDLVDEDAVWLSFRHRKIADLEDPFDGDFTGHYYADGVAISADGVTWHPVFDADEGGYLFQRQTVIDLSAEAAEVGMVLGQGFQVKFQKSGKGWGPAMTDGRVWDKLLISRPEVDYYRLDLSAGEVANIVLAGLPEAVMEVAVLDSTGAALA
;
A
#
# COMPACT_ATOMS: atom_id res chain seq x y z
N MET A 1 -17.51 -37.37 -40.67
CA MET A 1 -16.26 -37.02 -39.98
C MET A 1 -16.39 -35.53 -39.73
N GLU A 2 -17.02 -35.18 -38.61
CA GLU A 2 -17.14 -33.78 -38.19
C GLU A 2 -15.73 -33.26 -37.93
N SER A 3 -15.37 -32.19 -38.63
CA SER A 3 -14.15 -31.45 -38.39
C SER A 3 -14.28 -30.80 -37.03
N LEU A 4 -13.39 -31.14 -36.10
CA LEU A 4 -13.20 -30.37 -34.87
C LEU A 4 -12.86 -28.94 -35.29
N GLU A 5 -13.72 -27.98 -34.92
CA GLU A 5 -13.37 -26.56 -35.06
C GLU A 5 -12.23 -26.25 -34.08
N PRO A 6 -11.16 -25.56 -34.52
CA PRO A 6 -10.12 -25.11 -33.61
C PRO A 6 -10.74 -24.12 -32.61
N ARG A 7 -10.46 -24.29 -31.31
CA ARG A 7 -10.74 -23.27 -30.29
C ARG A 7 -10.09 -21.96 -30.76
N LEU A 8 -10.91 -21.04 -31.24
CA LEU A 8 -10.48 -19.67 -31.54
C LEU A 8 -10.36 -18.97 -30.18
N LEU A 9 -9.16 -18.94 -29.61
CA LEU A 9 -8.85 -17.97 -28.54
C LEU A 9 -9.03 -16.58 -29.15
N LEU A 10 -9.91 -15.76 -28.56
CA LEU A 10 -9.97 -14.34 -28.87
C LEU A 10 -8.67 -13.76 -28.29
N ALA A 11 -7.68 -13.51 -29.15
CA ALA A 11 -6.34 -13.13 -28.70
C ALA A 11 -6.34 -11.69 -28.15
N GLY A 12 -6.00 -11.54 -26.87
CA GLY A 12 -5.70 -10.27 -26.22
C GLY A 12 -4.27 -9.82 -26.49
N GLN A 13 -3.80 -8.84 -25.71
CA GLN A 13 -2.44 -8.30 -25.84
C GLN A 13 -1.40 -9.36 -25.45
N VAL A 14 -0.34 -9.54 -26.23
CA VAL A 14 0.86 -10.29 -25.78
C VAL A 14 2.09 -9.40 -25.90
N GLY A 15 2.80 -9.17 -24.80
CA GLY A 15 3.96 -8.28 -24.78
C GLY A 15 4.87 -8.47 -23.56
N PRO A 16 6.06 -7.83 -23.57
CA PRO A 16 6.95 -7.89 -22.42
C PRO A 16 6.34 -7.19 -21.20
N LEU A 17 6.57 -7.76 -20.03
CA LEU A 17 6.31 -7.08 -18.77
C LEU A 17 7.16 -5.78 -18.68
N PRO A 18 6.61 -4.68 -18.14
CA PRO A 18 7.40 -3.48 -17.87
C PRO A 18 8.63 -3.79 -16.99
N TYR A 19 9.79 -3.26 -17.39
CA TYR A 19 11.09 -3.49 -16.75
C TYR A 19 11.86 -2.17 -16.56
N PRO A 20 12.85 -2.11 -15.64
CA PRO A 20 13.25 -3.18 -14.70
C PRO A 20 12.20 -3.42 -13.61
N LEU A 21 12.19 -4.64 -13.03
CA LEU A 21 11.49 -4.88 -11.78
C LEU A 21 12.17 -4.09 -10.65
N THR A 22 11.37 -3.60 -9.71
CA THR A 22 11.85 -2.85 -8.55
C THR A 22 12.30 -3.84 -7.48
N LEU A 23 13.51 -3.65 -6.94
CA LEU A 23 13.97 -4.48 -5.81
C LEU A 23 13.10 -4.22 -4.59
N LEU A 24 12.75 -5.29 -3.88
CA LEU A 24 12.02 -5.22 -2.63
C LEU A 24 12.97 -5.01 -1.46
N GLU A 25 12.60 -4.11 -0.56
CA GLU A 25 13.25 -4.02 0.75
C GLU A 25 12.98 -5.31 1.56
N PRO A 26 13.85 -5.65 2.52
CA PRO A 26 15.11 -4.97 2.85
C PRO A 26 16.19 -5.20 1.78
N LEU A 27 17.08 -4.22 1.59
CA LEU A 27 18.28 -4.37 0.77
C LEU A 27 19.00 -5.70 1.05
N GLY A 28 19.14 -6.53 0.00
CA GLY A 28 19.70 -7.88 0.12
C GLY A 28 18.66 -9.01 0.11
N SER A 29 17.36 -8.69 0.06
CA SER A 29 16.29 -9.67 -0.20
C SER A 29 16.53 -10.44 -1.51
N MET A 30 17.14 -9.79 -2.51
CA MET A 30 17.23 -10.24 -3.91
C MET A 30 15.88 -10.67 -4.49
N ALA A 31 14.80 -10.13 -3.92
CA ALA A 31 13.46 -10.21 -4.45
C ALA A 31 13.15 -8.90 -5.18
N SER A 32 12.26 -8.98 -6.15
CA SER A 32 11.83 -7.81 -6.91
C SER A 32 10.36 -7.93 -7.28
N SER A 33 9.66 -6.81 -7.35
CA SER A 33 8.29 -6.76 -7.82
C SER A 33 8.14 -5.87 -9.05
N GLY A 34 7.04 -6.07 -9.77
CA GLY A 34 6.61 -5.21 -10.86
C GLY A 34 5.19 -5.57 -11.25
N GLY A 35 4.67 -4.93 -12.29
CA GLY A 35 3.30 -5.15 -12.66
C GLY A 35 2.92 -4.54 -13.99
N ALA A 36 1.67 -4.77 -14.37
CA ALA A 36 1.04 -4.19 -15.54
C ALA A 36 -0.46 -4.05 -15.30
N VAL A 37 -1.09 -3.12 -16.00
CA VAL A 37 -2.54 -3.02 -16.10
C VAL A 37 -2.95 -3.48 -17.49
N GLY A 38 -3.96 -4.35 -17.55
CA GLY A 38 -4.56 -4.82 -18.80
C GLY A 38 -6.06 -4.57 -18.81
N THR A 39 -6.67 -4.77 -19.98
CA THR A 39 -8.11 -4.55 -20.20
C THR A 39 -8.66 -5.60 -21.15
N PHE A 40 -9.79 -6.19 -20.79
CA PHE A 40 -10.55 -7.08 -21.65
C PHE A 40 -11.76 -6.37 -22.23
N ASP A 41 -11.95 -6.47 -23.54
CA ASP A 41 -13.11 -5.96 -24.25
C ASP A 41 -14.29 -6.95 -24.19
N SER A 42 -14.00 -8.24 -24.00
CA SER A 42 -15.02 -9.29 -23.93
C SER A 42 -14.61 -10.55 -23.17
N PRO A 43 -15.57 -11.35 -22.66
CA PRO A 43 -15.28 -12.65 -22.05
C PRO A 43 -14.61 -13.62 -23.03
N GLY A 44 -13.65 -14.39 -22.54
CA GLY A 44 -12.86 -15.37 -23.28
C GLY A 44 -11.58 -14.81 -23.90
N GLU A 45 -11.32 -13.51 -23.78
CA GLU A 45 -10.04 -12.90 -24.14
C GLU A 45 -8.93 -13.35 -23.20
N THR A 46 -7.71 -13.41 -23.71
CA THR A 46 -6.51 -13.74 -22.92
C THR A 46 -5.38 -12.80 -23.28
N ASP A 47 -4.87 -12.11 -22.27
CA ASP A 47 -3.65 -11.31 -22.33
C ASP A 47 -2.44 -12.15 -21.89
N GLY A 48 -1.27 -11.86 -22.45
CA GLY A 48 -0.01 -12.51 -22.14
C GLY A 48 1.09 -11.51 -21.81
N TRP A 49 1.78 -11.72 -20.69
CA TRP A 49 2.91 -10.90 -20.25
C TRP A 49 4.17 -11.75 -20.18
N THR A 50 5.21 -11.39 -20.95
CA THR A 50 6.43 -12.19 -21.01
C THR A 50 7.53 -11.67 -20.11
N LEU A 51 8.24 -12.59 -19.46
CA LEU A 51 9.38 -12.31 -18.59
C LEU A 51 10.47 -13.37 -18.79
N ASP A 52 11.72 -12.93 -18.87
CA ASP A 52 12.87 -13.84 -18.91
C ASP A 52 13.22 -14.27 -17.48
N LEU A 53 13.19 -15.58 -17.22
CA LEU A 53 13.49 -16.19 -15.94
C LEU A 53 14.68 -17.16 -16.07
N ILE A 54 15.40 -17.33 -14.98
CA ILE A 54 16.52 -18.27 -14.87
C ILE A 54 16.17 -19.41 -13.92
N ALA A 55 16.76 -20.57 -14.15
CA ALA A 55 16.59 -21.74 -13.29
C ALA A 55 16.98 -21.42 -11.84
N GLY A 56 16.17 -21.91 -10.89
CA GLY A 56 16.32 -21.68 -9.45
C GLY A 56 15.64 -20.42 -8.91
N GLN A 57 15.02 -19.60 -9.78
CA GLN A 57 14.14 -18.52 -9.33
C GLN A 57 12.76 -19.05 -8.93
N THR A 58 12.03 -18.25 -8.16
CA THR A 58 10.60 -18.44 -7.96
C THR A 58 9.81 -17.26 -8.51
N LEU A 59 8.61 -17.54 -9.03
CA LEU A 59 7.69 -16.50 -9.48
C LEU A 59 6.35 -16.65 -8.75
N ALA A 60 5.90 -15.57 -8.12
CA ALA A 60 4.53 -15.42 -7.66
C ALA A 60 3.83 -14.32 -8.46
N VAL A 61 2.53 -14.47 -8.68
CA VAL A 61 1.74 -13.55 -9.50
C VAL A 61 0.36 -13.38 -8.85
N ALA A 62 -0.13 -12.13 -8.81
CA ALA A 62 -1.51 -11.82 -8.47
C ALA A 62 -2.16 -11.06 -9.63
N ALA A 63 -3.39 -11.42 -9.99
CA ALA A 63 -4.21 -10.71 -10.96
C ALA A 63 -5.50 -10.26 -10.26
N ARG A 64 -5.66 -8.94 -10.06
CA ARG A 64 -6.80 -8.33 -9.39
C ARG A 64 -7.71 -7.62 -10.39
N PRO A 65 -8.98 -8.04 -10.54
CA PRO A 65 -9.97 -7.26 -11.27
C PRO A 65 -10.14 -5.87 -10.66
N LEU A 66 -10.10 -4.82 -11.48
CA LEU A 66 -10.46 -3.46 -11.05
C LEU A 66 -11.97 -3.19 -11.24
N ASP A 67 -12.60 -3.98 -12.12
CA ASP A 67 -14.04 -3.99 -12.32
C ASP A 67 -14.66 -5.20 -11.57
N GLY A 68 -15.56 -4.94 -10.63
CA GLY A 68 -16.14 -5.99 -9.77
C GLY A 68 -17.02 -7.04 -10.49
N SER A 69 -17.29 -6.87 -11.78
CA SER A 69 -17.98 -7.87 -12.62
C SER A 69 -17.04 -8.75 -13.43
N LEU A 70 -15.75 -8.43 -13.47
CA LEU A 70 -14.74 -9.17 -14.21
C LEU A 70 -14.26 -10.35 -13.36
N ASP A 71 -14.25 -11.54 -13.96
CA ASP A 71 -13.76 -12.80 -13.39
C ASP A 71 -12.52 -13.21 -14.19
N VAL A 72 -11.35 -13.26 -13.55
CA VAL A 72 -10.08 -13.53 -14.22
C VAL A 72 -9.60 -14.94 -13.90
N GLY A 73 -8.99 -15.61 -14.87
CA GLY A 73 -8.17 -16.80 -14.67
C GLY A 73 -6.71 -16.47 -14.92
N LEU A 74 -5.79 -17.18 -14.25
CA LEU A 74 -4.37 -16.91 -14.28
C LEU A 74 -3.58 -18.20 -14.57
N ALA A 75 -2.61 -18.14 -15.48
CA ALA A 75 -1.70 -19.25 -15.77
C ALA A 75 -0.26 -18.79 -16.01
N LEU A 76 0.70 -19.65 -15.66
CA LEU A 76 2.11 -19.49 -16.02
C LEU A 76 2.50 -20.55 -17.04
N VAL A 77 3.03 -20.10 -18.17
CA VAL A 77 3.39 -20.93 -19.32
C VAL A 77 4.89 -20.81 -19.58
N ASP A 78 5.56 -21.94 -19.77
CA ASP A 78 6.99 -21.97 -20.08
C ASP A 78 7.31 -21.68 -21.56
N ALA A 79 8.60 -21.57 -21.87
CA ALA A 79 9.10 -21.31 -23.22
C ALA A 79 8.74 -22.40 -24.25
N SER A 80 8.32 -23.60 -23.80
CA SER A 80 7.86 -24.71 -24.63
C SER A 80 6.33 -24.76 -24.76
N SER A 81 5.63 -23.72 -24.28
CA SER A 81 4.17 -23.63 -24.25
C SER A 81 3.50 -24.66 -23.34
N VAL A 82 4.19 -25.10 -22.29
CA VAL A 82 3.63 -25.96 -21.25
C VAL A 82 3.13 -25.09 -20.09
N VAL A 83 1.89 -25.30 -19.66
CA VAL A 83 1.34 -24.67 -18.46
C VAL A 83 1.99 -25.29 -17.23
N LEU A 84 2.75 -24.51 -16.47
CA LEU A 84 3.39 -24.93 -15.23
C LEU A 84 2.45 -24.83 -14.03
N ALA A 85 1.63 -23.79 -14.00
CA ALA A 85 0.65 -23.55 -12.95
C ALA A 85 -0.54 -22.76 -13.51
N SER A 86 -1.72 -22.96 -12.95
CA SER A 86 -2.93 -22.21 -13.30
C SER A 86 -3.90 -22.16 -12.12
N VAL A 87 -4.63 -21.06 -11.98
CA VAL A 87 -5.63 -20.84 -10.94
C VAL A 87 -6.82 -20.03 -11.49
N ASP A 88 -8.01 -20.37 -11.01
CA ASP A 88 -9.33 -19.78 -11.34
C ASP A 88 -10.27 -20.20 -10.19
N ALA A 89 -10.00 -19.65 -9.01
CA ALA A 89 -10.56 -20.10 -7.73
C ALA A 89 -11.57 -19.12 -7.14
N GLN A 90 -11.41 -17.83 -7.41
CA GLN A 90 -12.29 -16.76 -6.98
C GLN A 90 -13.45 -16.58 -7.96
N ALA A 91 -14.45 -15.82 -7.53
CA ALA A 91 -15.52 -15.35 -8.40
C ALA A 91 -15.21 -13.93 -8.89
N ALA A 92 -16.05 -13.42 -9.78
CA ALA A 92 -15.98 -12.04 -10.28
C ALA A 92 -15.68 -11.00 -9.19
N GLY A 93 -14.68 -10.16 -9.43
CA GLY A 93 -14.16 -9.17 -8.51
C GLY A 93 -13.07 -9.69 -7.54
N GLY A 94 -12.90 -11.01 -7.40
CA GLY A 94 -11.84 -11.61 -6.60
C GLY A 94 -10.51 -11.70 -7.34
N ALA A 95 -9.41 -11.60 -6.61
CA ALA A 95 -8.06 -11.70 -7.18
C ALA A 95 -7.60 -13.16 -7.28
N GLU A 96 -6.98 -13.50 -8.40
CA GLU A 96 -6.33 -14.80 -8.59
C GLU A 96 -4.84 -14.74 -8.26
N THR A 97 -4.33 -15.74 -7.54
CA THR A 97 -2.93 -15.76 -7.11
C THR A 97 -2.22 -17.10 -7.38
N LEU A 98 -1.07 -17.02 -8.06
CA LEU A 98 -0.10 -18.10 -8.17
C LEU A 98 1.02 -17.85 -7.16
N ARG A 99 1.29 -18.83 -6.29
CA ARG A 99 2.28 -18.70 -5.22
C ARG A 99 3.56 -19.44 -5.58
N ALA A 100 4.69 -18.71 -5.51
CA ALA A 100 6.07 -19.20 -5.55
C ALA A 100 6.33 -20.40 -6.49
N VAL A 101 5.96 -20.27 -7.76
CA VAL A 101 6.21 -21.30 -8.77
C VAL A 101 7.71 -21.39 -9.05
N GLN A 102 8.29 -22.58 -8.84
CA GLN A 102 9.71 -22.84 -9.06
C GLN A 102 10.04 -22.87 -10.56
N ILE A 103 11.12 -22.19 -10.93
CA ILE A 103 11.60 -22.11 -12.31
C ILE A 103 12.73 -23.12 -12.50
N GLU A 104 12.47 -24.16 -13.29
CA GLU A 104 13.41 -25.28 -13.48
C GLU A 104 14.41 -25.05 -14.62
N ALA A 105 14.10 -24.15 -15.56
CA ALA A 105 14.91 -23.90 -16.74
C ALA A 105 14.93 -22.42 -17.13
N ASP A 106 16.07 -21.97 -17.64
CA ASP A 106 16.20 -20.64 -18.24
C ASP A 106 15.29 -20.50 -19.46
N GLY A 107 14.61 -19.37 -19.59
CA GLY A 107 13.80 -19.08 -20.77
C GLY A 107 12.85 -17.91 -20.59
N THR A 108 12.13 -17.61 -21.66
CA THR A 108 11.04 -16.63 -21.64
C THR A 108 9.75 -17.34 -21.25
N TYR A 109 9.16 -16.91 -20.14
CA TYR A 109 7.88 -17.39 -19.64
C TYR A 109 6.78 -16.40 -19.99
N THR A 110 5.56 -16.90 -20.12
CA THR A 110 4.36 -16.09 -20.36
C THR A 110 3.40 -16.25 -19.19
N ILE A 111 3.02 -15.14 -18.58
CA ILE A 111 1.91 -15.07 -17.65
C ILE A 111 0.66 -14.80 -18.48
N GLU A 112 -0.28 -15.74 -18.51
CA GLU A 112 -1.55 -15.60 -19.22
C GLU A 112 -2.66 -15.22 -18.23
N ILE A 113 -3.41 -14.16 -18.53
CA ILE A 113 -4.59 -13.74 -17.78
C ILE A 113 -5.78 -13.80 -18.72
N THR A 114 -6.82 -14.52 -18.33
CA THR A 114 -8.01 -14.77 -19.16
C THR A 114 -9.24 -14.14 -18.51
N ALA A 115 -10.08 -13.44 -19.27
CA ALA A 115 -11.42 -13.07 -18.81
C ALA A 115 -12.35 -14.29 -18.85
N GLY A 116 -12.54 -14.99 -17.74
CA GLY A 116 -13.50 -16.09 -17.65
C GLY A 116 -14.94 -15.60 -17.85
N LEU A 117 -15.27 -14.47 -17.21
CA LEU A 117 -16.54 -13.74 -17.34
C LEU A 117 -16.31 -12.23 -17.27
N GLY A 118 -17.25 -11.46 -17.82
CA GLY A 118 -17.20 -10.00 -17.79
C GLY A 118 -16.16 -9.40 -18.75
N SER A 119 -15.98 -8.10 -18.61
CA SER A 119 -15.05 -7.25 -19.36
C SER A 119 -14.63 -6.11 -18.43
N GLY A 120 -13.49 -5.49 -18.68
CA GLY A 120 -12.99 -4.43 -17.82
C GLY A 120 -11.48 -4.50 -17.61
N SER A 121 -10.99 -3.69 -16.69
CA SER A 121 -9.57 -3.60 -16.37
C SER A 121 -9.19 -4.57 -15.26
N TYR A 122 -7.94 -5.03 -15.29
CA TYR A 122 -7.31 -5.74 -14.19
C TYR A 122 -5.91 -5.15 -13.95
N GLU A 123 -5.43 -5.33 -12.73
CA GLU A 123 -4.06 -5.06 -12.35
C GLU A 123 -3.36 -6.40 -12.09
N MET A 124 -2.16 -6.57 -12.64
CA MET A 124 -1.30 -7.70 -12.37
C MET A 124 -0.06 -7.22 -11.61
N THR A 125 0.27 -7.93 -10.53
CA THR A 125 1.54 -7.77 -9.80
C THR A 125 2.31 -9.09 -9.85
N VAL A 126 3.62 -9.00 -10.05
CA VAL A 126 4.54 -10.13 -10.02
C VAL A 126 5.57 -9.93 -8.91
N TRP A 127 5.99 -11.04 -8.31
CA TRP A 127 7.07 -11.09 -7.35
C TRP A 127 8.05 -12.18 -7.78
N LEU A 128 9.28 -11.76 -8.03
CA LEU A 128 10.40 -12.64 -8.36
C LEU A 128 11.21 -12.92 -7.10
N ASN A 129 11.51 -14.19 -6.85
CA ASN A 129 12.22 -14.68 -5.67
C ASN A 129 11.55 -14.37 -4.33
N ALA A 130 10.23 -14.15 -4.35
CA ALA A 130 9.41 -13.97 -3.16
C ALA A 130 8.10 -14.74 -3.31
N GLN A 131 7.58 -15.21 -2.19
CA GLN A 131 6.24 -15.76 -2.05
C GLN A 131 5.30 -14.63 -1.61
N ILE A 132 4.05 -14.70 -2.05
CA ILE A 132 2.99 -13.82 -1.57
C ILE A 132 2.38 -14.47 -0.33
N GLU A 133 2.05 -13.69 0.69
CA GLU A 133 1.33 -14.11 1.89
C GLU A 133 0.03 -14.89 1.60
N ALA A 134 -0.31 -15.82 2.50
CA ALA A 134 -1.45 -16.72 2.34
C ALA A 134 -2.81 -16.03 2.27
N GLU A 135 -2.93 -14.87 2.90
CA GLU A 135 -4.18 -14.13 2.96
C GLU A 135 -4.59 -13.60 1.59
N GLN A 136 -3.61 -13.29 0.72
CA GLN A 136 -3.88 -12.95 -0.68
C GLN A 136 -4.37 -14.14 -1.52
N SER A 137 -4.32 -15.36 -0.97
CA SER A 137 -4.93 -16.57 -1.52
C SER A 137 -6.15 -17.06 -0.72
N GLY A 138 -6.61 -16.27 0.25
CA GLY A 138 -7.82 -16.52 1.05
C GLY A 138 -7.64 -17.40 2.29
N ALA A 139 -6.41 -17.66 2.73
CA ALA A 139 -6.13 -18.38 3.98
C ALA A 139 -5.50 -17.42 5.01
N ASP A 140 -6.10 -17.33 6.20
CA ASP A 140 -5.55 -16.53 7.30
C ASP A 140 -4.27 -17.15 7.89
N ASN A 141 -3.41 -16.29 8.43
CA ASN A 141 -2.26 -16.65 9.28
C ASN A 141 -2.24 -15.84 10.59
N ASP A 142 -3.41 -15.30 10.98
CA ASP A 142 -3.63 -14.44 12.16
C ASP A 142 -3.38 -15.10 13.53
N ASP A 143 -3.27 -16.44 13.58
CA ASP A 143 -3.11 -17.20 14.80
C ASP A 143 -1.98 -18.23 14.69
N LEU A 144 -1.32 -18.52 15.82
CA LEU A 144 -0.22 -19.50 15.88
C LEU A 144 -0.61 -20.89 15.32
N ALA A 145 -1.89 -21.26 15.39
CA ALA A 145 -2.39 -22.53 14.87
C ALA A 145 -2.52 -22.56 13.34
N THR A 146 -2.71 -21.40 12.71
CA THR A 146 -2.86 -21.24 11.25
C THR A 146 -1.58 -20.71 10.59
N ALA A 147 -0.52 -20.52 11.38
CA ALA A 147 0.80 -20.06 10.93
C ALA A 147 1.22 -20.63 9.57
N GLU A 148 1.60 -19.74 8.65
CA GLU A 148 1.99 -20.09 7.29
C GLU A 148 3.29 -20.90 7.28
N ASP A 149 3.28 -22.05 6.62
CA ASP A 149 4.48 -22.87 6.44
C ASP A 149 5.39 -22.31 5.33
N LEU A 150 6.61 -21.90 5.70
CA LEU A 150 7.58 -21.31 4.79
C LEU A 150 8.36 -22.34 3.95
N SER A 151 8.13 -23.64 4.10
CA SER A 151 8.88 -24.70 3.40
C SER A 151 8.88 -24.54 1.86
N GLY A 152 7.80 -24.00 1.28
CA GLY A 152 7.69 -23.71 -0.15
C GLY A 152 8.39 -22.43 -0.62
N ALA A 153 8.77 -21.54 0.30
CA ALA A 153 9.32 -20.23 -0.01
C ALA A 153 10.85 -20.23 -0.14
N TRP A 154 11.53 -21.31 0.29
CA TRP A 154 12.99 -21.35 0.37
C TRP A 154 13.64 -21.47 -1.01
N ILE A 155 14.63 -20.60 -1.22
CA ILE A 155 15.57 -20.63 -2.33
C ILE A 155 16.94 -21.03 -1.80
N ASP A 156 17.56 -22.04 -2.42
CA ASP A 156 18.94 -22.46 -2.13
C ASP A 156 19.92 -21.42 -2.69
N LEU A 157 20.78 -20.89 -1.83
CA LEU A 157 21.84 -19.92 -2.18
C LEU A 157 23.21 -20.59 -2.33
N GLY A 158 23.31 -21.90 -2.07
CA GLY A 158 24.55 -22.66 -2.01
C GLY A 158 25.16 -22.70 -0.62
N ASP A 159 26.15 -23.59 -0.43
CA ASP A 159 26.92 -23.76 0.81
C ASP A 159 26.06 -23.94 2.09
N GLY A 160 24.84 -24.46 1.94
CA GLY A 160 23.89 -24.69 3.03
C GLY A 160 23.11 -23.46 3.47
N ALA A 161 23.24 -22.33 2.77
CA ALA A 161 22.46 -21.13 3.01
C ALA A 161 21.16 -21.16 2.20
N HIS A 162 20.05 -20.78 2.84
CA HIS A 162 18.74 -20.68 2.21
C HIS A 162 18.12 -19.32 2.52
N ARG A 163 17.22 -18.86 1.65
CA ARG A 163 16.43 -17.64 1.88
C ARG A 163 14.98 -17.85 1.48
N ALA A 164 14.07 -17.39 2.34
CA ALA A 164 12.68 -17.15 2.00
C ALA A 164 12.41 -15.64 2.07
N VAL A 165 11.55 -15.14 1.20
CA VAL A 165 11.04 -13.76 1.22
C VAL A 165 9.54 -13.84 1.06
N ILE A 166 8.80 -13.24 1.99
CA ILE A 166 7.34 -13.15 1.94
C ILE A 166 6.96 -11.70 1.72
N ALA A 167 6.11 -11.44 0.73
CA ALA A 167 5.48 -10.16 0.49
C ALA A 167 4.01 -10.26 0.94
N GLY A 168 3.67 -9.44 1.93
CA GLY A 168 2.37 -9.43 2.59
C GLY A 168 1.91 -8.01 2.92
N SER A 169 0.80 -7.90 3.63
CA SER A 169 0.28 -6.62 4.11
C SER A 169 -0.28 -6.81 5.51
N LEU A 170 0.23 -6.05 6.46
CA LEU A 170 -0.18 -6.14 7.86
C LEU A 170 -1.00 -4.90 8.24
N GLY A 171 -2.31 -5.06 8.48
CA GLY A 171 -3.14 -4.07 9.16
C GLY A 171 -3.24 -2.70 8.48
N VAL A 172 -3.00 -2.61 7.17
CA VAL A 172 -3.11 -1.34 6.41
C VAL A 172 -4.56 -1.12 5.97
N LEU A 173 -5.17 -0.02 6.42
CA LEU A 173 -6.53 0.35 6.02
C LEU A 173 -6.54 1.39 4.89
N ALA A 174 -5.66 2.37 4.98
CA ALA A 174 -5.46 3.37 3.93
C ALA A 174 -4.07 3.99 4.04
N TRP A 175 -3.48 4.40 2.92
CA TRP A 175 -2.19 5.10 2.93
C TRP A 175 -2.11 6.11 1.79
N GLU A 176 -1.25 7.11 1.95
CA GLU A 176 -0.95 8.13 0.94
C GLU A 176 0.48 8.62 1.15
N ASP A 177 1.34 8.41 0.15
CA ASP A 177 2.72 8.92 0.14
C ASP A 177 2.93 10.08 -0.84
N PHE A 178 1.88 10.49 -1.54
CA PHE A 178 1.83 11.55 -2.55
C PHE A 178 2.69 11.34 -3.79
N GLU A 179 3.32 10.18 -3.95
CA GLU A 179 4.31 9.93 -5.01
C GLU A 179 3.70 9.86 -6.43
N SER A 180 2.37 9.74 -6.52
CA SER A 180 1.64 9.90 -7.78
C SER A 180 1.71 11.32 -8.34
N GLY A 181 2.01 12.31 -7.50
CA GLY A 181 2.04 13.74 -7.84
C GLY A 181 0.65 14.34 -8.10
N ILE A 182 -0.43 13.60 -7.87
CA ILE A 182 -1.81 14.07 -7.97
C ILE A 182 -2.63 13.61 -6.76
N PHE A 183 -3.62 14.42 -6.34
CA PHE A 183 -4.58 13.98 -5.33
C PHE A 183 -5.55 12.95 -5.92
N GLY A 184 -5.73 11.83 -5.22
CA GLY A 184 -6.75 10.85 -5.55
C GLY A 184 -8.19 11.37 -5.36
N PRO A 185 -9.21 10.65 -5.85
CA PRO A 185 -10.61 11.04 -5.73
C PRO A 185 -11.15 11.12 -4.28
N GLU A 186 -10.47 10.48 -3.34
CA GLU A 186 -10.76 10.49 -1.90
C GLU A 186 -10.38 11.80 -1.19
N TRP A 187 -9.63 12.67 -1.87
CA TRP A 187 -9.19 13.95 -1.35
C TRP A 187 -10.09 15.10 -1.82
N SER A 188 -10.36 16.03 -0.90
CA SER A 188 -10.93 17.34 -1.23
C SER A 188 -10.07 18.45 -0.63
N THR A 189 -9.96 19.58 -1.32
CA THR A 189 -9.13 20.72 -0.89
C THR A 189 -9.95 22.01 -0.85
N TRP A 190 -9.62 22.87 0.10
CA TRP A 190 -10.24 24.18 0.27
C TRP A 190 -9.21 25.21 0.72
N VAL A 191 -9.34 26.43 0.19
CA VAL A 191 -8.50 27.57 0.56
C VAL A 191 -9.38 28.80 0.85
N SER A 192 -9.04 29.56 1.89
CA SER A 192 -9.83 30.74 2.29
C SER A 192 -9.67 31.94 1.36
N ASP A 193 -8.56 32.00 0.62
CA ASP A 193 -8.29 33.04 -0.37
C ASP A 193 -7.45 32.49 -1.55
N PRO A 194 -7.45 33.17 -2.71
CA PRO A 194 -6.85 32.65 -3.94
C PRO A 194 -5.33 32.48 -3.93
N GLU A 195 -4.64 32.99 -2.91
CA GLU A 195 -3.19 32.97 -2.81
C GLU A 195 -2.68 31.88 -1.84
N GLY A 196 -3.57 31.22 -1.11
CA GLY A 196 -3.28 29.96 -0.42
C GLY A 196 -3.03 28.84 -1.41
N ARG A 197 -2.11 27.93 -1.09
CA ARG A 197 -1.79 26.80 -1.94
C ARG A 197 -1.79 25.49 -1.18
N ILE A 198 -2.36 24.48 -1.83
CA ILE A 198 -2.26 23.06 -1.48
C ILE A 198 -1.78 22.36 -2.75
N TRP A 199 -0.61 21.74 -2.68
CA TRP A 199 0.06 21.18 -3.85
C TRP A 199 1.05 20.09 -3.45
N LEU A 200 1.26 19.15 -4.36
CA LEU A 200 2.20 18.04 -4.20
C LEU A 200 3.52 18.42 -4.88
N THR A 201 4.61 18.52 -4.09
CA THR A 201 5.92 18.99 -4.61
C THR A 201 7.09 18.57 -3.70
N ASP A 202 8.29 18.49 -4.27
CA ASP A 202 9.58 18.37 -3.56
C ASP A 202 10.18 19.71 -3.12
N ALA A 203 9.62 20.85 -3.56
CA ALA A 203 10.26 22.16 -3.41
C ALA A 203 10.52 22.55 -1.96
N GLU A 204 9.69 22.03 -1.05
CA GLU A 204 9.77 22.20 0.39
C GLU A 204 10.17 20.89 1.08
N GLY A 205 10.95 20.04 0.41
CA GLY A 205 11.44 18.77 0.94
C GLY A 205 10.35 17.73 1.22
N THR A 206 10.78 16.47 1.22
CA THR A 206 9.96 15.29 1.47
C THR A 206 10.51 14.51 2.66
N ALA A 207 9.66 13.74 3.33
CA ALA A 207 10.11 12.82 4.35
C ALA A 207 10.88 11.66 3.72
N ASP A 208 10.40 11.21 2.55
CA ASP A 208 11.04 10.26 1.65
C ASP A 208 10.43 10.44 0.24
N GLY A 209 11.05 9.90 -0.81
CA GLY A 209 10.53 10.03 -2.18
C GLY A 209 10.58 11.45 -2.77
N HIS A 210 9.70 11.72 -3.74
CA HIS A 210 9.69 12.92 -4.59
C HIS A 210 8.57 13.90 -4.29
N TYR A 211 7.49 13.52 -3.60
CA TYR A 211 6.36 14.42 -3.40
C TYR A 211 5.88 14.40 -1.96
N ALA A 212 5.57 15.58 -1.43
CA ALA A 212 4.83 15.74 -0.18
C ALA A 212 3.71 16.75 -0.37
N MET A 213 2.68 16.69 0.47
CA MET A 213 1.63 17.70 0.50
C MET A 213 2.13 18.95 1.22
N VAL A 214 2.32 20.02 0.45
CA VAL A 214 2.69 21.33 0.97
C VAL A 214 1.44 22.20 1.07
N MET A 215 1.24 22.82 2.22
CA MET A 215 0.22 23.83 2.46
C MET A 215 0.89 25.14 2.81
N ASP A 216 0.76 26.17 1.96
CA ASP A 216 1.53 27.38 2.15
C ASP A 216 0.82 28.67 1.74
N ARG A 217 1.45 29.80 2.10
CA ARG A 217 1.07 31.14 1.63
C ARG A 217 2.32 31.93 1.21
N PRO A 218 2.64 32.02 -0.11
CA PRO A 218 3.94 32.51 -0.59
C PRO A 218 4.11 34.04 -0.54
N THR A 219 3.01 34.79 -0.47
CA THR A 219 3.03 36.26 -0.32
C THR A 219 2.47 36.69 1.03
N ARG A 220 2.86 37.86 1.52
CA ARG A 220 2.38 38.35 2.81
C ARG A 220 0.93 38.84 2.72
N ALA A 221 0.15 38.54 3.74
CA ALA A 221 -1.23 38.98 3.94
C ALA A 221 -1.41 39.66 5.32
N ASP A 222 -2.46 40.47 5.45
CA ASP A 222 -2.83 41.10 6.73
C ASP A 222 -3.72 40.18 7.59
N THR A 223 -4.49 39.31 6.94
CA THR A 223 -5.32 38.25 7.54
C THR A 223 -4.69 36.88 7.28
N PRO A 224 -4.86 35.90 8.19
CA PRO A 224 -4.40 34.54 7.94
C PRO A 224 -5.12 33.93 6.74
N THR A 225 -4.40 33.08 6.01
CA THR A 225 -4.93 32.17 5.00
C THR A 225 -5.04 30.80 5.62
N LEU A 226 -6.21 30.16 5.45
CA LEU A 226 -6.47 28.78 5.83
C LEU A 226 -6.44 27.89 4.58
N ASN A 227 -5.61 26.86 4.64
CA ASN A 227 -5.57 25.77 3.68
C ASN A 227 -6.07 24.50 4.38
N GLU A 228 -6.99 23.76 3.76
CA GLU A 228 -7.51 22.49 4.28
C GLU A 228 -7.47 21.41 3.19
N ALA A 229 -6.93 20.25 3.51
CA ALA A 229 -7.07 19.04 2.71
C ALA A 229 -7.76 17.96 3.56
N VAL A 230 -8.84 17.40 3.03
CA VAL A 230 -9.65 16.38 3.70
C VAL A 230 -9.50 15.07 2.95
N TRP A 231 -9.01 14.06 3.66
CA TRP A 231 -8.91 12.68 3.21
C TRP A 231 -10.14 11.89 3.70
N THR A 232 -10.87 11.28 2.77
CA THR A 232 -12.05 10.46 3.09
C THR A 232 -11.69 8.98 3.03
N VAL A 233 -11.92 8.26 4.12
CA VAL A 233 -11.56 6.84 4.26
C VAL A 233 -12.76 6.00 4.69
N ASP A 234 -12.72 4.70 4.41
CA ASP A 234 -13.73 3.75 4.86
C ASP A 234 -13.19 2.99 6.08
N LEU A 235 -13.84 3.19 7.23
CA LEU A 235 -13.49 2.56 8.50
C LEU A 235 -14.68 1.77 9.07
N VAL A 236 -15.56 1.26 8.19
CA VAL A 236 -16.65 0.36 8.60
C VAL A 236 -16.08 -0.87 9.29
N ASP A 237 -16.73 -1.28 10.38
CA ASP A 237 -16.42 -2.47 11.19
C ASP A 237 -15.05 -2.47 11.88
N GLU A 238 -14.32 -1.34 11.84
CA GLU A 238 -13.06 -1.16 12.56
C GLU A 238 -13.29 -0.57 13.97
N ASP A 239 -12.65 -1.14 14.98
CA ASP A 239 -12.74 -0.69 16.39
C ASP A 239 -11.40 -0.23 16.98
N ALA A 240 -10.29 -0.52 16.30
CA ALA A 240 -8.94 -0.17 16.71
C ALA A 240 -8.16 0.43 15.54
N VAL A 241 -8.15 1.76 15.44
CA VAL A 241 -7.58 2.49 14.29
C VAL A 241 -6.57 3.54 14.75
N TRP A 242 -5.42 3.56 14.09
CA TRP A 242 -4.36 4.55 14.28
C TRP A 242 -4.15 5.35 13.01
N LEU A 243 -3.88 6.64 13.17
CA LEU A 243 -3.34 7.52 12.14
C LEU A 243 -1.87 7.76 12.43
N SER A 244 -1.04 7.66 11.40
CA SER A 244 0.33 8.13 11.48
C SER A 244 0.75 8.91 10.25
N PHE A 245 1.70 9.83 10.45
CA PHE A 245 2.21 10.70 9.39
C PHE A 245 3.57 11.33 9.76
N ARG A 246 4.21 11.92 8.75
CA ARG A 246 5.37 12.82 8.88
C ARG A 246 4.91 14.26 8.67
N HIS A 247 5.40 15.16 9.53
CA HIS A 247 5.07 16.58 9.45
C HIS A 247 6.31 17.45 9.65
N ARG A 248 6.36 18.60 8.97
CA ARG A 248 7.25 19.72 9.30
C ARG A 248 6.61 21.06 9.04
N LYS A 249 7.19 22.09 9.66
CA LYS A 249 6.82 23.50 9.41
C LYS A 249 7.78 24.19 8.46
N ILE A 250 7.27 25.20 7.76
CA ILE A 250 7.99 26.14 6.91
C ILE A 250 7.79 27.52 7.52
N ALA A 251 8.72 28.01 8.34
CA ALA A 251 8.73 29.39 8.90
C ALA A 251 7.41 29.91 9.53
N ASP A 252 6.48 29.01 9.83
CA ASP A 252 5.12 29.32 10.23
C ASP A 252 5.03 29.65 11.71
N LEU A 253 4.08 30.50 12.07
CA LEU A 253 3.71 30.72 13.46
C LEU A 253 2.64 29.71 13.84
N GLU A 254 2.68 29.25 15.07
CA GLU A 254 1.78 28.24 15.56
C GLU A 254 0.39 28.82 15.87
N ASP A 255 -0.63 28.34 15.15
CA ASP A 255 -2.04 28.62 15.42
C ASP A 255 -2.73 27.32 15.91
N PRO A 256 -2.87 27.05 17.23
CA PRO A 256 -3.49 25.82 17.71
C PRO A 256 -5.03 25.86 17.63
N PHE A 257 -5.66 24.69 17.73
CA PHE A 257 -7.09 24.55 17.93
C PHE A 257 -7.55 25.03 19.33
N ASP A 258 -8.81 25.45 19.43
CA ASP A 258 -9.49 25.80 20.70
C ASP A 258 -10.76 24.95 20.86
N GLY A 259 -10.57 23.63 20.77
CA GLY A 259 -11.62 22.62 20.86
C GLY A 259 -12.39 22.38 19.57
N ASP A 260 -13.44 21.57 19.68
CA ASP A 260 -14.29 21.16 18.56
C ASP A 260 -14.89 22.34 17.80
N PHE A 261 -15.01 22.18 16.48
CA PHE A 261 -15.49 23.24 15.60
C PHE A 261 -16.44 22.73 14.51
N THR A 262 -17.07 23.67 13.79
CA THR A 262 -17.95 23.38 12.67
C THR A 262 -17.42 24.05 11.40
N GLY A 263 -17.36 23.30 10.30
CA GLY A 263 -16.88 23.81 9.02
C GLY A 263 -15.38 24.07 9.03
N HIS A 264 -15.00 25.36 9.00
CA HIS A 264 -13.60 25.80 8.87
C HIS A 264 -13.11 26.45 10.16
N TYR A 265 -11.86 26.17 10.56
CA TYR A 265 -11.23 26.76 11.73
C TYR A 265 -9.77 27.11 11.43
N TYR A 266 -9.34 28.31 11.81
CA TYR A 266 -7.99 28.79 11.56
C TYR A 266 -7.02 28.21 12.59
N ALA A 267 -6.49 27.03 12.28
CA ALA A 267 -5.43 26.37 13.06
C ALA A 267 -4.49 25.56 12.15
N ASP A 268 -3.35 25.18 12.70
CA ASP A 268 -2.40 24.23 12.13
C ASP A 268 -2.55 22.89 12.82
N GLY A 269 -2.84 21.83 12.07
CA GLY A 269 -2.95 20.51 12.68
C GLY A 269 -3.85 19.55 11.92
N VAL A 270 -4.37 18.57 12.67
CA VAL A 270 -5.25 17.51 12.17
C VAL A 270 -6.53 17.45 12.99
N ALA A 271 -7.66 17.28 12.30
CA ALA A 271 -8.97 17.05 12.92
C ALA A 271 -9.71 15.89 12.21
N ILE A 272 -10.60 15.21 12.94
CA ILE A 272 -11.41 14.10 12.42
C ILE A 272 -12.90 14.45 12.40
N SER A 273 -13.66 13.79 11.52
CA SER A 273 -15.11 13.94 11.40
C SER A 273 -15.78 12.70 10.83
N ALA A 274 -16.97 12.38 11.34
CA ALA A 274 -17.85 11.35 10.76
C ALA A 274 -18.94 11.92 9.83
N ASP A 275 -19.14 13.24 9.80
CA ASP A 275 -20.21 13.89 9.03
C ASP A 275 -19.73 15.00 8.08
N GLY A 276 -18.43 15.33 8.14
CA GLY A 276 -17.80 16.41 7.38
C GLY A 276 -18.23 17.83 7.78
N VAL A 277 -18.98 17.96 8.87
CA VAL A 277 -19.53 19.22 9.37
C VAL A 277 -18.96 19.55 10.73
N THR A 278 -18.97 18.60 11.66
CA THR A 278 -18.43 18.72 13.01
C THR A 278 -17.06 18.07 13.08
N TRP A 279 -16.08 18.80 13.60
CA TRP A 279 -14.68 18.42 13.58
C TRP A 279 -14.13 18.37 15.00
N HIS A 280 -13.44 17.27 15.30
CA HIS A 280 -12.73 17.05 16.56
C HIS A 280 -11.23 17.13 16.30
N PRO A 281 -10.51 18.14 16.83
CA PRO A 281 -9.06 18.24 16.74
C PRO A 281 -8.37 17.05 17.41
N VAL A 282 -7.38 16.46 16.76
CA VAL A 282 -6.61 15.31 17.28
C VAL A 282 -5.10 15.56 17.31
N PHE A 283 -4.65 16.66 16.70
CA PHE A 283 -3.25 17.06 16.71
C PHE A 283 -3.12 18.56 16.45
N ASP A 284 -2.45 19.26 17.36
CA ASP A 284 -1.94 20.60 17.16
C ASP A 284 -0.53 20.54 16.56
N ALA A 285 -0.29 21.29 15.48
CA ALA A 285 1.04 21.42 14.89
C ALA A 285 1.87 22.52 15.58
N ASP A 286 1.78 22.59 16.91
CA ASP A 286 2.32 23.62 17.81
C ASP A 286 3.79 23.40 18.20
N GLU A 287 4.29 22.17 18.07
CA GLU A 287 5.70 21.85 18.16
C GLU A 287 6.22 21.42 16.79
N GLY A 288 7.34 22.02 16.35
CA GLY A 288 7.96 21.63 15.09
C GLY A 288 9.26 22.36 14.79
N GLY A 289 10.29 21.60 14.41
CA GLY A 289 11.51 22.14 13.82
C GLY A 289 11.35 22.34 12.31
N TYR A 290 12.37 22.93 11.68
CA TYR A 290 12.46 23.06 10.22
C TYR A 290 12.80 21.74 9.50
N LEU A 291 13.06 20.68 10.27
CA LEU A 291 13.28 19.31 9.80
C LEU A 291 11.98 18.51 9.98
N PHE A 292 11.78 17.47 9.17
CA PHE A 292 10.74 16.49 9.43
C PHE A 292 10.83 15.96 10.85
N GLN A 293 9.70 16.01 11.53
CA GLN A 293 9.59 15.48 12.88
C GLN A 293 9.72 13.95 12.85
N ARG A 294 9.95 13.39 14.04
CA ARG A 294 9.65 11.96 14.22
C ARG A 294 8.19 11.72 13.86
N GLN A 295 7.89 10.49 13.46
CA GLN A 295 6.55 10.06 13.13
C GLN A 295 5.58 10.44 14.24
N THR A 296 4.47 11.07 13.86
CA THR A 296 3.33 11.29 14.75
C THR A 296 2.42 10.09 14.63
N VAL A 297 1.92 9.57 15.76
CA VAL A 297 0.96 8.47 15.82
C VAL A 297 -0.17 8.89 16.74
N ILE A 298 -1.41 8.70 16.28
CA ILE A 298 -2.65 9.10 16.96
C ILE A 298 -3.57 7.89 16.98
N ASP A 299 -4.14 7.58 18.14
CA ASP A 299 -5.18 6.55 18.28
C ASP A 299 -6.54 7.15 17.91
N LEU A 300 -6.93 7.01 16.64
CA LEU A 300 -8.18 7.60 16.13
C LEU A 300 -9.41 7.01 16.81
N SER A 301 -9.35 5.72 17.18
CA SER A 301 -10.44 5.07 17.92
C SER A 301 -10.65 5.72 19.28
N ALA A 302 -9.57 6.02 20.01
CA ALA A 302 -9.66 6.68 21.31
C ALA A 302 -10.21 8.12 21.19
N GLU A 303 -9.70 8.90 20.24
CA GLU A 303 -10.18 10.28 19.98
C GLU A 303 -11.65 10.30 19.56
N ALA A 304 -12.06 9.40 18.65
CA ALA A 304 -13.46 9.27 18.25
C ALA A 304 -14.36 8.87 19.43
N ALA A 305 -13.92 7.92 20.26
CA ALA A 305 -14.66 7.47 21.43
C ALA A 305 -14.87 8.58 22.48
N GLU A 306 -13.91 9.49 22.65
CA GLU A 306 -14.02 10.62 23.60
C GLU A 306 -15.24 11.50 23.32
N VAL A 307 -15.52 11.73 22.04
CA VAL A 307 -16.64 12.57 21.59
C VAL A 307 -17.87 11.78 21.10
N GLY A 308 -17.83 10.45 21.19
CA GLY A 308 -18.91 9.57 20.73
C GLY A 308 -19.08 9.56 19.20
N MET A 309 -18.00 9.82 18.47
CA MET A 309 -17.92 9.74 17.01
C MET A 309 -17.83 8.28 16.58
N VAL A 310 -18.54 7.93 15.51
CA VAL A 310 -18.58 6.57 14.97
C VAL A 310 -17.61 6.48 13.80
N LEU A 311 -16.70 5.51 13.84
CA LEU A 311 -15.91 5.12 12.67
C LEU A 311 -16.83 4.43 11.66
N GLY A 312 -16.71 4.77 10.39
CA GLY A 312 -17.58 4.23 9.38
C GLY A 312 -17.25 4.71 7.99
N GLN A 313 -18.20 4.50 7.07
CA GLN A 313 -18.02 4.84 5.68
C GLN A 313 -17.94 6.37 5.52
N GLY A 314 -16.87 6.83 4.89
CA GLY A 314 -16.68 8.25 4.63
C GLY A 314 -16.18 9.04 5.84
N PHE A 315 -15.54 8.36 6.80
CA PHE A 315 -14.81 9.02 7.88
C PHE A 315 -13.74 9.94 7.30
N GLN A 316 -13.57 11.12 7.88
CA GLN A 316 -12.74 12.17 7.31
C GLN A 316 -11.61 12.58 8.25
N VAL A 317 -10.41 12.69 7.68
CA VAL A 317 -9.23 13.26 8.33
C VAL A 317 -8.86 14.56 7.61
N LYS A 318 -8.93 15.69 8.31
CA LYS A 318 -8.58 17.01 7.79
C LYS A 318 -7.20 17.43 8.25
N PHE A 319 -6.33 17.74 7.31
CA PHE A 319 -5.05 18.40 7.53
C PHE A 319 -5.20 19.89 7.23
N GLN A 320 -4.63 20.75 8.07
CA GLN A 320 -4.82 22.18 7.92
C GLN A 320 -3.59 23.02 8.27
N LYS A 321 -3.53 24.18 7.63
CA LYS A 321 -2.53 25.23 7.85
C LYS A 321 -3.22 26.59 7.93
N SER A 322 -2.93 27.37 8.97
CA SER A 322 -3.29 28.78 9.13
C SER A 322 -2.04 29.65 9.16
N GLY A 323 -2.01 30.75 8.41
CA GLY A 323 -0.93 31.71 8.56
C GLY A 323 -0.94 32.80 7.49
N LYS A 324 -0.15 33.85 7.70
CA LYS A 324 -0.23 35.10 6.92
C LYS A 324 0.77 35.22 5.76
N GLY A 325 1.73 34.32 5.65
CA GLY A 325 2.90 34.48 4.79
C GLY A 325 3.84 35.59 5.26
N TRP A 326 5.14 35.41 5.07
CA TRP A 326 6.14 36.45 5.39
C TRP A 326 6.55 37.28 4.16
N GLY A 327 6.08 36.91 2.96
CA GLY A 327 6.39 37.57 1.69
C GLY A 327 7.38 36.75 0.84
N PRO A 328 7.80 37.26 -0.34
CA PRO A 328 8.54 36.46 -1.34
C PRO A 328 9.94 36.01 -0.90
N ALA A 329 10.41 36.45 0.26
CA ALA A 329 11.69 36.03 0.84
C ALA A 329 11.56 34.79 1.74
N MET A 330 10.36 34.52 2.27
CA MET A 330 10.07 33.41 3.19
C MET A 330 8.59 33.01 3.08
N THR A 331 8.35 31.82 2.54
CA THR A 331 7.03 31.16 2.57
C THR A 331 6.72 30.70 3.99
N ASP A 332 5.47 30.82 4.42
CA ASP A 332 4.98 30.15 5.64
C ASP A 332 4.14 28.92 5.26
N GLY A 333 4.17 27.85 6.06
CA GLY A 333 3.46 26.64 5.67
C GLY A 333 3.70 25.41 6.53
N ARG A 334 2.99 24.35 6.15
CA ARG A 334 3.06 23.02 6.73
C ARG A 334 3.27 22.01 5.61
N VAL A 335 4.04 20.97 5.89
CA VAL A 335 4.27 19.86 4.96
C VAL A 335 3.86 18.58 5.66
N TRP A 336 3.05 17.78 4.96
CA TRP A 336 2.54 16.49 5.40
C TRP A 336 2.98 15.44 4.39
N ASP A 337 3.41 14.30 4.90
CA ASP A 337 3.94 13.22 4.07
C ASP A 337 3.74 11.87 4.76
N LYS A 338 3.72 10.80 3.96
CA LYS A 338 3.60 9.41 4.40
C LYS A 338 2.46 9.17 5.38
N LEU A 339 1.23 9.37 4.94
CA LEU A 339 0.04 9.16 5.74
C LEU A 339 -0.30 7.67 5.75
N LEU A 340 -0.59 7.12 6.92
CA LEU A 340 -1.02 5.74 7.10
C LEU A 340 -2.14 5.68 8.12
N ILE A 341 -3.25 5.06 7.73
CA ILE A 341 -4.29 4.59 8.65
C ILE A 341 -4.15 3.08 8.75
N SER A 342 -3.99 2.59 9.97
CA SER A 342 -3.72 1.18 10.24
C SER A 342 -4.51 0.65 11.44
N ARG A 343 -4.57 -0.68 11.53
CA ARG A 343 -5.08 -1.44 12.67
C ARG A 343 -3.99 -2.42 13.17
N PRO A 344 -4.13 -2.97 14.38
CA PRO A 344 -3.26 -4.00 14.88
C PRO A 344 -3.60 -5.30 14.16
N GLU A 345 -2.59 -5.96 13.63
CA GLU A 345 -2.71 -7.24 12.95
C GLU A 345 -1.45 -8.05 13.28
N VAL A 346 -1.53 -9.37 13.20
CA VAL A 346 -0.41 -10.23 13.53
C VAL A 346 -0.37 -11.47 12.65
N ASP A 347 0.69 -11.59 11.87
CA ASP A 347 0.89 -12.76 11.04
C ASP A 347 1.84 -13.75 11.70
N TYR A 348 1.46 -15.03 11.67
CA TYR A 348 2.31 -16.11 12.11
C TYR A 348 2.92 -16.84 10.92
N TYR A 349 4.24 -17.01 10.97
CA TYR A 349 5.00 -17.80 10.01
C TYR A 349 5.77 -18.89 10.72
N ARG A 350 5.75 -20.11 10.17
CA ARG A 350 6.45 -21.27 10.69
C ARG A 350 7.64 -21.62 9.80
N LEU A 351 8.80 -21.77 10.45
CA LEU A 351 9.97 -22.41 9.88
C LEU A 351 10.48 -23.52 10.83
N ASP A 352 11.07 -24.56 10.24
CA ASP A 352 11.75 -25.61 10.98
C ASP A 352 13.25 -25.28 11.08
N LEU A 353 13.78 -25.27 12.30
CA LEU A 353 15.21 -25.09 12.56
C LEU A 353 15.79 -26.31 13.27
N SER A 354 16.89 -26.83 12.73
CA SER A 354 17.68 -27.88 13.37
C SER A 354 18.54 -27.30 14.50
N ALA A 355 18.92 -28.17 15.44
CA ALA A 355 19.76 -27.77 16.56
C ALA A 355 21.10 -27.18 16.08
N GLY A 356 21.35 -25.92 16.41
CA GLY A 356 22.57 -25.19 16.05
C GLY A 356 22.47 -24.39 14.76
N GLU A 357 21.33 -24.42 14.05
CA GLU A 357 21.06 -23.50 12.95
C GLU A 357 20.80 -22.08 13.46
N VAL A 358 21.08 -21.10 12.60
CA VAL A 358 20.88 -19.69 12.88
C VAL A 358 19.93 -19.14 11.82
N ALA A 359 18.82 -18.57 12.27
CA ALA A 359 17.94 -17.77 11.43
C ALA A 359 18.22 -16.29 11.66
N ASN A 360 18.24 -15.51 10.57
CA ASN A 360 18.20 -14.06 10.63
C ASN A 360 16.86 -13.65 10.03
N ILE A 361 16.05 -12.94 10.81
CA ILE A 361 14.74 -12.46 10.40
C ILE A 361 14.87 -10.94 10.26
N VAL A 362 14.47 -10.44 9.10
CA VAL A 362 14.48 -9.00 8.80
C VAL A 362 13.10 -8.66 8.26
N LEU A 363 12.46 -7.67 8.87
CA LEU A 363 11.19 -7.15 8.44
C LEU A 363 11.40 -5.80 7.76
N ALA A 364 10.70 -5.58 6.66
CA ALA A 364 10.57 -4.30 5.99
C ALA A 364 9.09 -4.06 5.72
N GLY A 365 8.66 -2.81 5.86
CA GLY A 365 7.28 -2.39 5.67
C GLY A 365 7.24 -0.89 5.43
N LEU A 366 6.05 -0.31 5.43
CA LEU A 366 5.90 1.14 5.29
C LEU A 366 6.73 1.85 6.37
N PRO A 367 7.47 2.94 6.06
CA PRO A 367 8.30 3.64 7.04
C PRO A 367 7.54 4.18 8.26
N GLU A 368 6.21 4.18 8.19
CA GLU A 368 5.24 4.63 9.18
C GLU A 368 4.50 3.46 9.84
N ALA A 369 4.71 2.22 9.39
CA ALA A 369 4.20 1.09 10.13
C ALA A 369 5.01 0.92 11.43
N VAL A 370 4.32 0.85 12.57
CA VAL A 370 4.92 0.35 13.80
C VAL A 370 4.81 -1.16 13.74
N MET A 371 5.93 -1.83 13.47
CA MET A 371 5.98 -3.28 13.37
C MET A 371 6.87 -3.87 14.45
N GLU A 372 6.46 -5.02 14.97
CA GLU A 372 7.24 -5.83 15.89
C GLU A 372 7.43 -7.23 15.32
N VAL A 373 8.56 -7.85 15.62
CA VAL A 373 8.82 -9.25 15.27
C VAL A 373 9.24 -9.99 16.52
N ALA A 374 8.65 -11.16 16.73
CA ALA A 374 8.98 -12.05 17.84
C ALA A 374 9.24 -13.46 17.30
N VAL A 375 10.20 -14.16 17.90
CA VAL A 375 10.42 -15.58 17.60
C VAL A 375 9.77 -16.40 18.70
N LEU A 376 8.80 -17.23 18.34
CA LEU A 376 8.09 -18.09 19.28
C LEU A 376 8.51 -19.55 19.12
N ASP A 377 8.49 -20.31 20.21
CA ASP A 377 8.53 -21.78 20.12
C ASP A 377 7.16 -22.36 19.72
N SER A 378 7.09 -23.67 19.52
CA SER A 378 5.85 -24.35 19.13
C SER A 378 4.72 -24.28 20.17
N THR A 379 4.98 -23.76 21.36
CA THR A 379 3.99 -23.53 22.43
C THR A 379 3.54 -22.07 22.50
N GLY A 380 4.11 -21.19 21.67
CA GLY A 380 3.88 -19.75 21.68
C GLY A 380 4.74 -18.98 22.67
N ALA A 381 5.75 -19.62 23.29
CA ALA A 381 6.64 -18.93 24.20
C ALA A 381 7.70 -18.15 23.43
N ALA A 382 7.85 -16.85 23.74
CA ALA A 382 8.86 -16.01 23.11
C ALA A 382 10.28 -16.46 23.45
N LEU A 383 11.11 -16.58 22.42
CA LEU A 383 12.53 -16.94 22.47
C LEU A 383 13.42 -15.70 22.25
N ALA A 384 12.96 -14.74 21.47
CA ALA A 384 13.62 -13.48 21.16
C ALA A 384 12.61 -12.40 20.81
#